data_AF-A0A8T6VKH5-F1
#
_entry.id   AF-A0A8T6VKH5-F1
#
_cell.length_a   1.000
_cell.length_b   1.000
_cell.length_c   1.000
_cell.angle_alpha   90.00
_cell.angle_beta   90.00
_cell.angle_gamma   90.00
#
_symmetry.space_group_name_H-M   'P 1'
#
loop_
_entity.id
_entity.type
_entity.pdbx_description
1 polymer ?
#
loop_
_entity_poly.entity_id
_entity_poly.type
_entity_poly.pdbx_seq_one_letter_code
_entity_poly.pdbx_strand_id
1 'polypeptide(L)'
;MANRSEEYFKNYLKKISKEELLQFYEDLEWTPFPVLVIEEYQRRLKPKNRDVFEKLEAEKILARIRTNELRSLAKKGTQWSKSLRNSTSKRISSGISSARKLTYSSDVDLMVLERLGDLNRQGIITKKEFEDKKQEILKRI
;
A
#
# COMPACT_ATOMS: atom_id res chain seq x y z
N MET A 1 16.68 -2.68 -10.18
CA MET A 1 16.32 -4.11 -10.25
C MET A 1 15.50 -4.30 -11.51
N ALA A 2 15.93 -5.17 -12.43
CA ALA A 2 15.18 -5.47 -13.63
C ALA A 2 13.86 -6.17 -13.26
N ASN A 3 12.76 -5.76 -13.89
CA ASN A 3 11.43 -6.27 -13.58
C ASN A 3 11.28 -7.65 -14.21
N ARG A 4 11.21 -8.73 -13.40
CA ARG A 4 11.24 -10.12 -13.89
C ARG A 4 10.17 -10.39 -14.96
N SER A 5 8.97 -9.80 -14.80
CA SER A 5 7.87 -9.94 -15.76
C SER A 5 8.17 -9.31 -17.13
N GLU A 6 8.89 -8.19 -17.14
CA GLU A 6 9.31 -7.49 -18.35
C GLU A 6 10.33 -8.31 -19.14
N GLU A 7 11.29 -8.93 -18.45
CA GLU A 7 12.27 -9.84 -19.07
C GLU A 7 11.62 -11.10 -19.65
N TYR A 8 10.67 -11.71 -18.92
CA TYR A 8 9.91 -12.85 -19.43
C TYR A 8 9.14 -12.49 -20.70
N PHE A 9 8.43 -11.37 -20.69
CA PHE A 9 7.64 -10.94 -21.84
C PHE A 9 8.54 -10.57 -23.03
N LYS A 10 9.68 -9.91 -22.80
CA LYS A 10 10.67 -9.63 -23.84
C LYS A 10 11.22 -10.91 -24.49
N ASN A 11 11.50 -11.94 -23.69
CA ASN A 11 11.94 -13.23 -24.19
C ASN A 11 10.83 -13.99 -24.92
N TYR A 12 9.58 -13.83 -24.51
CA TYR A 12 8.41 -14.37 -25.21
C TYR A 12 8.24 -13.71 -26.59
N LEU A 13 8.27 -12.38 -26.67
CA LEU A 13 8.20 -11.65 -27.94
C LEU A 13 9.34 -12.02 -28.91
N LYS A 14 10.48 -12.47 -28.40
CA LYS A 14 11.58 -13.01 -29.23
C LYS A 14 11.29 -14.39 -29.85
N LYS A 15 10.34 -15.14 -29.32
CA LYS A 15 10.01 -16.51 -29.77
C LYS A 15 8.81 -16.60 -30.69
N ILE A 16 7.86 -15.67 -30.59
CA ILE A 16 6.62 -15.68 -31.38
C ILE A 16 6.83 -15.41 -32.88
N SER A 17 5.87 -15.84 -33.70
CA SER A 17 5.82 -15.62 -35.15
C SER A 17 5.55 -14.16 -35.52
N LYS A 18 5.65 -13.81 -36.82
CA LYS A 18 5.39 -12.44 -37.29
C LYS A 18 3.90 -12.11 -37.25
N GLU A 19 3.05 -13.09 -37.57
CA GLU A 19 1.60 -12.97 -37.57
C GLU A 19 1.09 -12.73 -36.15
N GLU A 20 1.57 -13.49 -35.16
CA GLU A 20 1.22 -13.29 -33.75
C GLU A 20 1.71 -11.92 -33.24
N LEU A 21 2.92 -11.49 -33.63
CA LEU A 21 3.42 -10.18 -33.28
C LEU A 21 2.59 -9.03 -33.89
N LEU A 22 2.04 -9.24 -35.09
CA LEU A 22 1.14 -8.29 -35.73
C LEU A 22 -0.19 -8.19 -34.98
N GLN A 23 -0.74 -9.31 -34.51
CA GLN A 23 -1.94 -9.32 -33.68
C GLN A 23 -1.72 -8.55 -32.36
N PHE A 24 -0.57 -8.74 -31.70
CA PHE A 24 -0.20 -7.91 -30.54
C PHE A 24 -0.03 -6.42 -30.87
N TYR A 25 0.36 -6.09 -32.10
CA TYR A 25 0.50 -4.72 -32.56
C TYR A 25 -0.87 -4.07 -32.85
N GLU A 26 -1.80 -4.82 -33.44
CA GLU A 26 -3.19 -4.38 -33.65
C GLU A 26 -3.91 -4.16 -32.32
N ASP A 27 -3.65 -5.02 -31.32
CA ASP A 27 -4.22 -4.94 -29.97
C ASP A 27 -3.27 -4.26 -28.95
N LEU A 28 -2.52 -3.24 -29.37
CA LEU A 28 -1.55 -2.55 -28.50
C LEU A 28 -2.17 -1.99 -27.22
N GLU A 29 -3.42 -1.53 -27.28
CA GLU A 29 -4.14 -0.95 -26.14
C GLU A 29 -4.42 -1.97 -25.03
N TRP A 30 -4.44 -3.26 -25.37
CA TRP A 30 -4.75 -4.37 -24.46
C TRP A 30 -3.53 -5.19 -24.06
N THR A 31 -2.35 -4.84 -24.57
CA THR A 31 -1.13 -5.60 -24.31
C THR A 31 -0.42 -5.14 -23.04
N PRO A 32 0.08 -6.05 -22.16
CA PRO A 32 0.69 -5.68 -20.88
C PRO A 32 1.93 -4.77 -20.97
N PHE A 33 2.73 -4.92 -22.03
CA PHE A 33 3.94 -4.13 -22.27
C PHE A 33 4.02 -3.63 -23.72
N PRO A 34 3.21 -2.62 -24.10
CA PRO A 34 3.05 -2.20 -25.49
C PRO A 34 4.35 -1.65 -26.09
N VAL A 35 5.18 -0.99 -25.27
CA VAL A 35 6.51 -0.49 -25.71
C VAL A 35 7.41 -1.63 -26.20
N LEU A 36 7.40 -2.78 -25.53
CA LEU A 36 8.23 -3.92 -25.92
C LEU A 36 7.75 -4.56 -27.23
N VAL A 37 6.43 -4.56 -27.47
CA VAL A 37 5.85 -5.02 -28.73
C VAL A 37 6.29 -4.11 -29.88
N ILE A 38 6.17 -2.80 -29.70
CA ILE A 38 6.59 -1.80 -30.70
C ILE A 38 8.08 -1.96 -31.03
N GLU A 39 8.94 -2.14 -30.03
CA GLU A 39 10.39 -2.32 -30.24
C GLU A 39 10.72 -3.60 -31.02
N GLU A 40 10.11 -4.73 -30.67
CA GLU A 40 10.33 -5.99 -31.39
C GLU A 40 9.71 -5.97 -32.80
N TYR A 41 8.57 -5.30 -32.98
CA TYR A 41 7.95 -5.05 -34.28
C TYR A 41 8.87 -4.23 -35.18
N GLN A 42 9.36 -3.08 -34.71
CA GLN A 42 10.34 -2.24 -35.42
C GLN A 42 11.61 -3.02 -35.77
N ARG A 43 12.13 -3.84 -34.83
CA ARG A 43 13.35 -4.65 -35.02
C ARG A 43 13.21 -5.68 -36.12
N ARG A 44 12.06 -6.38 -36.20
CA ARG A 44 11.84 -7.52 -37.11
C ARG A 44 11.28 -7.12 -38.47
N LEU A 45 10.39 -6.14 -38.50
CA LEU A 45 9.65 -5.78 -39.71
C LEU A 45 10.27 -4.60 -40.45
N LYS A 46 11.22 -3.87 -39.81
CA LYS A 46 12.00 -2.76 -40.38
C LYS A 46 11.20 -2.03 -41.48
N PRO A 47 10.14 -1.29 -41.11
CA PRO A 47 9.27 -0.68 -42.10
C PRO A 47 10.12 0.19 -43.03
N LYS A 48 10.21 -0.20 -44.31
CA LYS A 48 10.91 0.60 -45.33
C LYS A 48 10.23 1.95 -45.58
N ASN A 49 8.97 2.09 -45.16
CA ASN A 49 8.17 3.31 -45.30
C ASN A 49 8.32 4.22 -44.08
N ARG A 50 8.88 5.41 -44.33
CA ARG A 50 9.14 6.47 -43.37
C ARG A 50 7.89 6.90 -42.59
N ASP A 51 6.74 6.98 -43.25
CA ASP A 51 5.48 7.43 -42.64
C ASP A 51 4.97 6.46 -41.56
N VAL A 52 5.22 5.17 -41.72
CA VAL A 52 4.86 4.14 -40.73
C VAL A 52 5.78 4.26 -39.51
N PHE A 53 7.06 4.53 -39.73
CA PHE A 53 8.03 4.75 -38.65
C PHE A 53 7.72 6.01 -37.84
N GLU A 54 7.36 7.12 -38.48
CA GLU A 54 7.00 8.37 -37.79
C GLU A 54 5.71 8.20 -36.96
N LYS A 55 4.73 7.43 -37.46
CA LYS A 55 3.52 7.08 -36.68
C LYS A 55 3.82 6.21 -35.47
N LEU A 56 4.69 5.21 -35.62
CA LEU A 56 5.16 4.36 -34.51
C LEU A 56 5.92 5.17 -33.44
N GLU A 57 6.84 6.04 -33.89
CA GLU A 57 7.29 7.28 -33.25
C GLU A 57 6.30 7.89 -32.25
N ALA A 58 5.24 8.46 -32.83
CA ALA A 58 4.25 9.20 -32.10
C ALA A 58 3.48 8.32 -31.10
N GLU A 59 3.10 7.10 -31.50
CA GLU A 59 2.40 6.14 -30.64
C GLU A 59 3.23 5.73 -29.43
N LYS A 60 4.53 5.48 -29.61
CA LYS A 60 5.45 5.17 -28.52
C LYS A 60 5.56 6.31 -27.52
N ILE A 61 5.67 7.55 -28.02
CA ILE A 61 5.71 8.74 -27.16
C ILE A 61 4.40 8.89 -26.38
N LEU A 62 3.25 8.74 -27.04
CA LEU A 62 1.93 8.81 -26.41
C LEU A 62 1.75 7.74 -25.33
N ALA A 63 2.14 6.50 -25.60
CA ALA A 63 2.11 5.42 -24.62
C ALA A 63 2.98 5.74 -23.39
N ARG A 64 4.15 6.35 -23.61
CA ARG A 64 5.04 6.79 -22.52
C ARG A 64 4.43 7.91 -21.68
N ILE A 65 3.72 8.86 -22.29
CA ILE A 65 3.00 9.91 -21.58
C ILE A 65 1.89 9.30 -20.72
N ARG A 66 1.02 8.48 -21.31
CA ARG A 66 -0.10 7.82 -20.61
C ARG A 66 0.36 6.95 -19.44
N THR A 67 1.42 6.16 -19.62
CA THR A 67 1.98 5.33 -18.55
C THR A 67 2.54 6.16 -17.39
N ASN A 68 3.19 7.29 -17.67
CA ASN A 68 3.67 8.20 -16.63
C ASN A 68 2.53 8.88 -15.87
N GLU A 69 1.46 9.28 -16.57
CA GLU A 69 0.25 9.83 -15.94
C GLU A 69 -0.39 8.82 -14.99
N LEU A 70 -0.62 7.59 -15.44
CA LEU A 70 -1.13 6.50 -14.61
C LEU A 70 -0.24 6.24 -13.39
N ARG A 71 1.08 6.24 -13.57
CA ARG A 71 2.04 6.10 -12.47
C ARG A 71 1.95 7.25 -11.47
N SER A 72 1.71 8.47 -11.94
CA SER A 72 1.55 9.65 -11.06
C SER A 72 0.25 9.58 -10.25
N LEU A 73 -0.85 9.12 -10.87
CA LEU A 73 -2.14 8.93 -10.21
C LEU A 73 -2.05 7.83 -9.16
N ALA A 74 -1.40 6.70 -9.47
CA ALA A 74 -1.17 5.62 -8.51
C ALA A 74 -0.37 6.11 -7.30
N LYS A 75 0.72 6.88 -7.52
CA LYS A 75 1.49 7.49 -6.42
C LYS A 75 0.62 8.40 -5.55
N LYS A 76 -0.17 9.30 -6.16
CA LYS A 76 -1.10 10.18 -5.43
C LYS A 76 -2.12 9.39 -4.61
N GLY A 77 -2.70 8.32 -5.18
CA GLY A 77 -3.63 7.43 -4.49
C GLY A 77 -3.01 6.76 -3.26
N THR A 78 -1.77 6.26 -3.37
CA THR A 78 -1.06 5.67 -2.23
C THR A 78 -0.66 6.68 -1.15
N GLN A 79 -0.37 7.93 -1.54
CA GLN A 79 -0.08 9.00 -0.58
C GLN A 79 -1.35 9.45 0.15
N TRP A 80 -2.46 9.59 -0.58
CA TRP A 80 -3.76 9.93 0.00
C TRP A 80 -4.23 8.86 0.99
N SER A 81 -4.13 7.57 0.64
CA SER A 81 -4.52 6.48 1.53
C SER A 81 -3.66 6.42 2.80
N LYS A 82 -2.35 6.65 2.69
CA LYS A 82 -1.44 6.79 3.85
C LYS A 82 -1.84 7.97 4.73
N SER A 83 -2.13 9.13 4.14
CA SER A 83 -2.56 10.33 4.87
C SER A 83 -3.89 10.10 5.60
N LEU A 84 -4.87 9.49 4.93
CA LEU A 84 -6.16 9.13 5.51
C LEU A 84 -5.99 8.17 6.68
N ARG A 85 -5.19 7.10 6.52
CA ARG A 85 -4.93 6.13 7.59
C ARG A 85 -4.29 6.79 8.81
N ASN A 86 -3.32 7.68 8.60
CA ASN A 86 -2.66 8.41 9.68
C ASN A 86 -3.62 9.36 10.40
N SER A 87 -4.44 10.10 9.65
CA SER A 87 -5.45 11.01 10.19
C SER A 87 -6.50 10.25 11.01
N THR A 88 -7.03 9.14 10.47
CA THR A 88 -7.98 8.28 11.16
C THR A 88 -7.38 7.66 12.42
N SER A 89 -6.16 7.13 12.35
CA SER A 89 -5.46 6.59 13.53
C SER A 89 -5.29 7.66 14.61
N LYS A 90 -4.94 8.89 14.23
CA LYS A 90 -4.79 10.01 15.17
C LYS A 90 -6.13 10.35 15.82
N ARG A 91 -7.22 10.46 15.05
CA ARG A 91 -8.57 10.74 15.56
C ARG A 91 -9.09 9.65 16.50
N ILE A 92 -8.87 8.38 16.16
CA ILE A 92 -9.22 7.25 17.02
C ILE A 92 -8.42 7.33 18.33
N SER A 93 -7.11 7.55 18.26
CA SER A 93 -6.26 7.64 19.46
C SER A 93 -6.64 8.81 20.37
N SER A 94 -7.00 9.97 19.81
CA SER A 94 -7.50 11.11 20.59
C SER A 94 -8.89 10.82 21.18
N GLY A 95 -9.79 10.18 20.42
CA GLY A 95 -11.10 9.77 20.93
C GLY A 95 -11.01 8.79 22.09
N ILE A 96 -10.14 7.78 21.97
CA ILE A 96 -9.85 6.81 23.04
C ILE A 96 -9.22 7.50 24.24
N SER A 97 -8.27 8.42 24.04
CA SER A 97 -7.63 9.15 25.15
C SER A 97 -8.63 10.05 25.90
N SER A 98 -9.49 10.76 25.17
CA SER A 98 -10.54 11.57 25.77
C SER A 98 -11.57 10.71 26.50
N ALA A 99 -11.99 9.59 25.91
CA ALA A 99 -12.89 8.63 26.57
C ALA A 99 -12.24 8.05 27.83
N ARG A 100 -10.96 7.65 27.78
CA ARG A 100 -10.21 7.22 28.97
C ARG A 100 -10.20 8.27 30.07
N LYS A 101 -9.97 9.54 29.73
CA LYS A 101 -10.01 10.63 30.71
C LYS A 101 -11.40 10.83 31.33
N LEU A 102 -12.47 10.56 30.59
CA LEU A 102 -13.84 10.64 31.11
C LEU A 102 -14.22 9.40 31.96
N THR A 103 -13.68 8.23 31.63
CA THR A 103 -13.92 6.99 32.40
C THR A 103 -13.01 6.85 33.62
N TYR A 104 -11.80 7.41 33.60
CA TYR A 104 -10.94 7.53 34.79
C TYR A 104 -11.47 8.69 35.64
N SER A 105 -12.50 8.44 36.43
CA SER A 105 -12.82 9.25 37.61
C SER A 105 -12.12 8.65 38.84
N SER A 106 -11.94 9.44 39.89
CA SER A 106 -11.51 8.95 41.21
C SER A 106 -12.33 7.73 41.66
N ASP A 107 -13.61 7.65 41.30
CA ASP A 107 -14.49 6.53 41.63
C ASP A 107 -14.08 5.22 40.96
N VAL A 108 -13.54 5.26 39.74
CA VAL A 108 -13.07 4.05 39.04
C VAL A 108 -11.78 3.52 39.67
N ASP A 109 -10.87 4.41 40.06
CA ASP A 109 -9.65 4.00 40.77
C ASP A 109 -9.98 3.43 42.16
N LEU A 110 -11.01 3.96 42.84
CA LEU A 110 -11.56 3.39 44.08
C LEU A 110 -12.16 1.99 43.86
N MET A 111 -12.94 1.78 42.79
CA MET A 111 -13.45 0.44 42.43
C MET A 111 -12.34 -0.55 42.11
N VAL A 112 -11.27 -0.11 41.42
CA VAL A 112 -10.11 -0.96 41.11
C VAL A 112 -9.39 -1.37 42.40
N LEU A 113 -9.22 -0.44 43.36
CA LEU A 113 -8.65 -0.74 44.67
C LEU A 113 -9.48 -1.77 45.46
N GLU A 114 -10.80 -1.65 45.43
CA GLU A 114 -11.71 -2.61 46.08
C GLU A 114 -11.53 -4.02 45.51
N ARG A 115 -11.54 -4.17 44.18
CA ARG A 115 -11.32 -5.45 43.50
C ARG A 115 -9.92 -6.02 43.76
N LEU A 116 -8.89 -5.17 43.83
CA LEU A 116 -7.55 -5.61 44.18
C LEU A 116 -7.49 -6.20 45.60
N GLY A 117 -8.23 -5.60 46.54
CA GLY A 117 -8.36 -6.10 47.91
C GLY A 117 -9.03 -7.47 47.96
N ASP A 118 -10.08 -7.69 47.16
CA ASP A 118 -10.75 -9.00 47.04
C ASP A 118 -9.79 -10.08 46.52
N LEU A 119 -9.01 -9.78 45.48
CA LEU A 119 -8.06 -10.73 44.89
C LEU A 119 -6.94 -11.13 45.87
N ASN A 120 -6.45 -10.17 46.66
CA ASN A 120 -5.47 -10.44 47.71
C ASN A 120 -6.09 -11.28 48.83
N ARG A 121 -7.35 -11.00 49.23
CA ARG A 121 -8.09 -11.81 50.21
C ARG A 121 -8.33 -13.24 49.74
N GLN A 122 -8.55 -13.43 48.43
CA GLN A 122 -8.70 -14.74 47.80
C GLN A 122 -7.37 -15.48 47.59
N GLY A 123 -6.23 -14.84 47.88
CA GLY A 123 -4.90 -15.43 47.69
C GLY A 123 -4.48 -15.57 46.21
N ILE A 124 -5.19 -14.93 45.29
CA ILE A 124 -4.90 -14.96 43.85
C ILE A 124 -3.64 -14.14 43.51
N ILE A 125 -3.41 -13.07 44.28
CA ILE A 125 -2.21 -12.23 44.18
C ILE A 125 -1.46 -12.23 45.50
N THR A 126 -0.15 -11.99 45.44
CA THR A 126 0.68 -11.88 46.64
C THR A 126 0.51 -10.52 47.30
N LYS A 127 0.74 -10.46 48.61
CA LYS A 127 0.68 -9.20 49.38
C LYS A 127 1.63 -8.12 48.84
N LYS A 128 2.78 -8.53 48.30
CA LYS A 128 3.76 -7.62 47.69
C LYS A 128 3.20 -7.01 46.40
N GLU A 129 2.66 -7.83 45.51
CA GLU A 129 2.02 -7.37 44.26
C GLU A 129 0.83 -6.45 44.54
N PHE A 130 0.04 -6.76 45.56
CA PHE A 130 -1.05 -5.90 46.02
C PHE A 130 -0.55 -4.52 46.48
N GLU A 131 0.46 -4.47 47.36
CA GLU A 131 0.95 -3.20 47.91
C GLU A 131 1.61 -2.33 46.82
N ASP A 132 2.39 -2.93 45.92
CA ASP A 132 3.02 -2.23 44.80
C ASP A 132 1.95 -1.59 43.87
N LYS A 133 0.89 -2.35 43.55
CA LYS A 133 -0.20 -1.86 42.68
C LYS A 133 -1.09 -0.84 43.38
N LYS A 134 -1.36 -1.01 44.66
CA LYS A 134 -2.10 -0.04 45.48
C LYS A 134 -1.39 1.31 45.52
N GLN A 135 -0.07 1.33 45.75
CA GLN A 135 0.71 2.56 45.74
C GLN A 135 0.74 3.23 44.36
N GLU A 136 0.73 2.44 43.29
CA GLU A 136 0.65 2.96 41.92
C GLU A 136 -0.69 3.68 41.64
N ILE A 137 -1.80 3.15 42.15
CA ILE A 137 -3.14 3.72 41.99
C ILE A 137 -3.35 4.93 42.91
N LEU A 138 -2.89 4.87 44.16
CA LEU A 138 -2.98 5.99 45.11
C LEU A 138 -2.22 7.24 44.67
N LYS A 139 -1.24 7.12 43.75
CA LYS A 139 -0.55 8.27 43.14
C LYS A 139 -1.38 8.95 42.04
N ARG A 140 -2.45 8.30 41.56
CA ARG A 140 -3.31 8.75 40.46
C ARG A 140 -4.62 9.38 40.96
N ILE A 141 -5.03 9.02 42.18
CA ILE A 141 -6.14 9.62 42.96
C ILE A 141 -5.63 10.91 43.60
#